data_AF-A0A3D3VYK7-F1
#
_entry.id   AF-A0A3D3VYK7-F1
#
_cell.length_a   1.000
_cell.length_b   1.000
_cell.length_c   1.000
_cell.angle_alpha   90.00
_cell.angle_beta   90.00
_cell.angle_gamma   90.00
#
_symmetry.space_group_name_H-M   'P 1'
#
loop_
_entity.id
_entity.type
_entity.pdbx_description
1 polymer ?
#
loop_
_entity_poly.entity_id
_entity_poly.type
_entity_poly.pdbx_seq_one_letter_code
_entity_poly.pdbx_strand_id
1 'polypeptide(L)'
;MSERKTTHTIEELKEMMKRGRIAPCEGFSGIRTCCGSSIAFSDALPLGAILNEIGLIFLEEGSPEAEDVLAELFNDNSGSNVGSLAYFYLSQRESTIKPTSLAKVKTYEMDPANTDTIVEVKEKIAELALNIED
;
A
#
# COMPACT_ATOMS: atom_id res chain seq x y z
N MET A 1 24.03 -8.80 0.59
CA MET A 1 23.43 -7.91 -0.41
C MET A 1 22.07 -8.49 -0.72
N SER A 2 20.97 -7.81 -0.40
CA SER A 2 19.63 -8.34 -0.69
C SER A 2 19.44 -8.37 -2.21
N GLU A 3 19.04 -9.51 -2.75
CA GLU A 3 18.71 -9.65 -4.17
C GLU A 3 17.37 -8.95 -4.41
N ARG A 4 17.31 -8.10 -5.44
CA ARG A 4 16.10 -7.35 -5.77
C ARG A 4 15.02 -8.31 -6.24
N LYS A 5 13.85 -8.26 -5.60
CA LYS A 5 12.71 -9.16 -5.90
C LYS A 5 11.59 -8.47 -6.66
N THR A 6 11.68 -7.16 -6.85
CA THR A 6 10.65 -6.32 -7.46
C THR A 6 11.03 -5.77 -8.83
N THR A 7 10.02 -5.58 -9.67
CA THR A 7 10.21 -5.18 -11.08
C THR A 7 10.58 -3.71 -11.22
N HIS A 8 9.95 -2.85 -10.41
CA HIS A 8 10.10 -1.40 -10.47
C HIS A 8 10.80 -0.85 -9.23
N THR A 9 11.47 0.29 -9.37
CA THR A 9 12.11 1.01 -8.25
C THR A 9 11.06 1.77 -7.46
N ILE A 10 11.38 2.15 -6.22
CA ILE A 10 10.52 3.03 -5.43
C ILE A 10 10.25 4.36 -6.16
N GLU A 11 11.22 4.92 -6.86
CA GLU A 11 11.02 6.17 -7.60
C GLU A 11 10.09 5.98 -8.81
N GLU A 12 10.22 4.89 -9.57
CA GLU A 12 9.29 4.56 -10.65
C GLU A 12 7.88 4.34 -10.12
N LEU A 13 7.73 3.62 -9.00
CA LEU A 13 6.44 3.35 -8.37
C LEU A 13 5.79 4.64 -7.84
N LYS A 14 6.56 5.54 -7.22
CA LYS A 14 6.09 6.87 -6.81
C LYS A 14 5.59 7.68 -7.99
N GLU A 15 6.30 7.67 -9.12
CA GLU A 15 5.84 8.34 -10.33
C GLU A 15 4.53 7.74 -10.87
N MET A 16 4.42 6.42 -10.92
CA MET A 16 3.20 5.73 -11.36
C MET A 16 2.01 6.07 -10.45
N MET A 17 2.20 6.12 -9.13
CA MET A 17 1.16 6.56 -8.18
C MET A 17 0.72 8.00 -8.45
N LYS A 18 1.66 8.92 -8.66
CA LYS A 18 1.34 10.33 -8.98
C LYS A 18 0.55 10.44 -10.28
N ARG A 19 0.94 9.71 -11.33
CA ARG A 19 0.24 9.71 -12.62
C ARG A 19 -1.16 9.10 -12.50
N GLY A 20 -1.32 8.01 -11.76
CA GLY A 20 -2.62 7.39 -11.48
C GLY A 20 -3.59 8.28 -10.71
N ARG A 21 -3.08 9.24 -9.92
CA ARG A 21 -3.89 10.23 -9.19
C ARG A 21 -4.26 11.48 -10.01
N ILE A 22 -3.48 11.83 -11.03
CA ILE A 22 -3.59 13.12 -11.74
C ILE A 22 -4.45 13.05 -13.00
N ALA A 23 -4.70 11.89 -13.59
CA ALA A 23 -5.46 11.84 -14.84
C ALA A 23 -6.92 12.30 -14.63
N PRO A 24 -7.33 13.48 -15.14
CA PRO A 24 -8.75 13.78 -15.24
C PRO A 24 -9.33 12.84 -16.32
N CYS A 25 -10.53 12.32 -16.08
CA CYS A 25 -11.29 11.58 -17.08
C CYS A 25 -11.84 12.52 -18.18
N GLU A 26 -11.00 13.43 -18.69
CA GLU A 26 -11.33 14.37 -19.75
C GLU A 26 -11.19 13.66 -21.11
N GLY A 27 -12.33 13.15 -21.59
CA GLY A 27 -12.44 12.58 -22.94
C GLY A 27 -13.54 11.53 -23.10
N PHE A 28 -14.01 10.91 -22.01
CA PHE A 28 -15.09 9.92 -22.06
C PHE A 28 -16.40 10.50 -21.52
N SER A 29 -17.17 11.15 -22.40
CA SER A 29 -18.56 11.49 -22.14
C SER A 29 -19.40 10.21 -22.02
N GLY A 30 -19.47 9.61 -20.83
CA GLY A 30 -20.42 8.52 -20.60
C GLY A 30 -20.18 7.61 -19.40
N ILE A 31 -19.00 7.63 -18.76
CA ILE A 31 -18.72 6.66 -17.69
C ILE A 31 -18.36 7.42 -16.40
N ARG A 32 -19.36 7.52 -15.52
CA ARG A 32 -19.28 8.07 -14.16
C ARG A 32 -18.47 7.19 -13.18
N THR A 33 -17.59 6.32 -13.66
CA THR A 33 -16.77 5.44 -12.81
C THR A 33 -15.30 5.72 -13.03
N CYS A 34 -14.83 6.86 -12.51
CA CYS A 34 -13.42 7.02 -12.11
C CYS A 34 -13.22 6.63 -10.63
N CYS A 35 -14.22 5.95 -10.06
CA CYS A 35 -14.12 5.11 -8.88
C CYS A 35 -14.36 3.66 -9.31
N GLY A 36 -13.33 2.82 -9.29
CA GLY A 36 -13.50 1.37 -9.17
C GLY A 36 -13.37 0.49 -10.42
N SER A 37 -12.94 0.95 -11.59
CA SER A 37 -12.65 0.02 -12.70
C SER A 37 -11.57 0.52 -13.66
N SER A 38 -10.41 -0.14 -13.61
CA SER A 38 -9.50 -0.44 -14.72
C SER A 38 -9.32 0.60 -15.84
N ILE A 39 -8.99 1.85 -15.52
CA ILE A 39 -8.30 2.72 -16.50
C ILE A 39 -6.81 2.46 -16.33
N ALA A 40 -6.32 1.38 -16.95
CA ALA A 40 -4.90 1.20 -17.15
C ALA A 40 -4.49 2.16 -18.28
N PHE A 41 -3.72 3.20 -17.96
CA PHE A 41 -2.84 3.79 -18.97
C PHE A 41 -1.89 2.67 -19.42
N SER A 42 -1.44 2.67 -20.67
CA SER A 42 -0.61 1.58 -21.23
C SER A 42 0.64 1.27 -20.39
N ASP A 43 1.07 2.22 -19.54
CA ASP A 43 2.21 2.14 -18.64
C ASP A 43 1.86 2.33 -17.14
N ALA A 44 0.57 2.32 -16.76
CA ALA A 44 0.14 2.45 -15.36
C ALA A 44 -0.45 1.14 -14.83
N LEU A 45 0.23 0.56 -13.84
CA LEU A 45 -0.30 -0.56 -13.08
C LEU A 45 -1.52 -0.13 -12.24
N PRO A 46 -2.47 -1.04 -11.98
CA PRO A 46 -3.52 -0.79 -10.99
C PRO A 46 -2.90 -0.39 -9.65
N LEU A 47 -3.49 0.58 -8.94
CA LEU A 47 -2.93 1.10 -7.68
C LEU A 47 -2.60 -0.02 -6.68
N GLY A 48 -3.44 -1.06 -6.58
CA GLY A 48 -3.16 -2.22 -5.72
C GLY A 48 -1.88 -2.98 -6.07
N ALA A 49 -1.54 -3.10 -7.35
CA ALA A 49 -0.30 -3.75 -7.80
C ALA A 49 0.94 -2.88 -7.48
N ILE A 50 0.81 -1.56 -7.65
CA ILE A 50 1.86 -0.60 -7.29
C ILE A 50 2.15 -0.66 -5.78
N LEU A 51 1.09 -0.65 -4.97
CA LEU A 51 1.21 -0.74 -3.51
C LEU A 51 1.78 -2.08 -3.04
N ASN A 52 1.44 -3.17 -3.72
CA ASN A 52 1.99 -4.49 -3.43
C ASN A 52 3.50 -4.54 -3.71
N GLU A 53 3.98 -3.96 -4.83
CA GLU A 53 5.43 -3.87 -5.08
C GLU A 53 6.15 -2.99 -4.05
N ILE A 54 5.58 -1.84 -3.67
CA ILE A 54 6.17 -1.01 -2.60
C ILE A 54 6.26 -1.79 -1.29
N GLY A 55 5.21 -2.53 -0.94
CA GLY A 55 5.19 -3.40 0.24
C GLY A 55 6.25 -4.49 0.21
N LEU A 56 6.46 -5.13 -0.94
CA LEU A 56 7.53 -6.11 -1.13
C LEU A 56 8.91 -5.48 -1.04
N ILE A 57 9.13 -4.28 -1.58
CA ILE A 57 10.41 -3.58 -1.41
C ILE A 57 10.67 -3.26 0.07
N PHE A 58 9.64 -2.86 0.82
CA PHE A 58 9.76 -2.64 2.25
C PHE A 58 10.10 -3.93 3.02
N LEU A 59 9.39 -5.03 2.77
CA LEU A 59 9.62 -6.30 3.46
C LEU A 59 10.90 -7.01 2.99
N GLU A 60 11.09 -7.22 1.70
CA GLU A 60 12.16 -8.08 1.19
C GLU A 60 13.49 -7.32 1.02
N GLU A 61 13.43 -6.04 0.69
CA GLU A 61 14.62 -5.24 0.38
C GLU A 61 14.99 -4.29 1.53
N GLY A 62 14.08 -4.06 2.49
CA GLY A 62 14.34 -3.25 3.68
C GLY A 62 14.51 -1.76 3.39
N SER A 63 13.90 -1.24 2.31
CA SER A 63 14.02 0.17 1.92
C SER A 63 13.30 1.09 2.91
N PRO A 64 14.03 2.04 3.54
CA PRO A 64 13.42 3.07 4.37
C PRO A 64 12.51 4.01 3.59
N GLU A 65 12.76 4.21 2.31
CA GLU A 65 11.94 5.04 1.42
C GLU A 65 10.60 4.38 1.10
N ALA A 66 10.58 3.05 0.97
CA ALA A 66 9.33 2.29 0.80
C ALA A 66 8.44 2.43 2.04
N GLU A 67 9.04 2.39 3.25
CA GLU A 67 8.33 2.62 4.50
C GLU A 67 7.68 4.01 4.54
N ASP A 68 8.39 5.05 4.12
CA ASP A 68 7.87 6.42 4.09
C ASP A 68 6.66 6.55 3.15
N VAL A 69 6.73 5.91 1.98
CA VAL A 69 5.61 5.88 1.03
C VAL A 69 4.40 5.18 1.64
N LEU A 70 4.58 3.99 2.25
CA LEU A 70 3.49 3.28 2.91
C LEU A 70 2.88 4.11 4.04
N ALA A 71 3.71 4.80 4.84
CA ALA A 71 3.24 5.65 5.91
C ALA A 71 2.44 6.86 5.40
N GLU A 72 2.78 7.43 4.25
CA GLU A 72 2.02 8.55 3.65
C GLU A 72 0.60 8.15 3.21
N LEU A 73 0.37 6.87 2.92
CA LEU A 73 -0.93 6.37 2.45
C LEU A 73 -2.03 6.47 3.50
N PHE A 74 -1.69 6.49 4.79
CA PHE A 74 -2.68 6.70 5.85
C PHE A 74 -3.32 8.09 5.80
N ASN A 75 -2.65 9.07 5.19
CA ASN A 75 -3.17 10.42 5.01
C ASN A 75 -4.02 10.57 3.73
N ASP A 76 -4.10 9.53 2.91
CA ASP A 76 -4.75 9.60 1.60
C ASP A 76 -6.21 9.18 1.72
N ASN A 77 -7.12 10.17 1.61
CA ASN A 77 -8.57 9.97 1.68
C ASN A 77 -9.15 9.33 0.40
N SER A 78 -8.32 8.78 -0.48
CA SER A 78 -8.70 8.30 -1.82
C SER A 78 -9.47 6.97 -1.84
N GLY A 79 -9.73 6.36 -0.67
CA GLY A 79 -10.57 5.16 -0.55
C GLY A 79 -10.06 4.15 0.48
N SER A 80 -10.97 3.35 1.05
CA SER A 80 -10.73 2.43 2.18
C SER A 80 -9.61 1.40 1.96
N ASN A 81 -9.28 1.08 0.71
CA ASN A 81 -8.39 -0.04 0.39
C ASN A 81 -6.89 0.32 0.40
N VAL A 82 -6.54 1.61 0.37
CA VAL A 82 -5.14 2.05 0.33
C VAL A 82 -4.52 1.97 1.73
N GLY A 83 -5.26 2.43 2.75
CA GLY A 83 -4.85 2.35 4.16
C GLY A 83 -4.70 0.92 4.67
N SER A 84 -5.57 0.00 4.24
CA SER A 84 -5.52 -1.41 4.65
C SER A 84 -4.27 -2.14 4.15
N LEU A 85 -3.81 -1.85 2.93
CA LEU A 85 -2.56 -2.39 2.39
C LEU A 85 -1.34 -1.80 3.11
N ALA A 86 -1.32 -0.50 3.36
CA ALA A 86 -0.26 0.13 4.14
C ALA A 86 -0.16 -0.47 5.55
N TYR A 87 -1.31 -0.68 6.19
CA TYR A 87 -1.42 -1.35 7.48
C TYR A 87 -0.86 -2.77 7.42
N PHE A 88 -1.28 -3.59 6.44
CA PHE A 88 -0.79 -4.96 6.27
C PHE A 88 0.74 -5.06 6.20
N TYR A 89 1.41 -4.21 5.41
CA TYR A 89 2.87 -4.27 5.26
C TYR A 89 3.60 -3.74 6.50
N LEU A 90 3.19 -2.58 7.03
CA LEU A 90 3.88 -1.97 8.17
C LEU A 90 3.70 -2.80 9.46
N SER A 91 2.53 -3.43 9.65
CA SER A 91 2.27 -4.29 10.81
C SER A 91 3.10 -5.57 10.84
N GLN A 92 3.52 -6.10 9.69
CA GLN A 92 4.43 -7.26 9.64
C GLN A 92 5.82 -6.96 10.21
N ARG A 93 6.20 -5.68 10.30
CA ARG A 93 7.48 -5.22 10.83
C ARG A 93 7.33 -4.19 11.94
N GLU A 94 6.20 -4.22 12.66
CA GLU A 94 5.82 -3.20 13.63
C GLU A 94 6.91 -2.90 14.68
N SER A 95 7.69 -3.90 15.08
CA SER A 95 8.79 -3.76 16.05
C SER A 95 10.05 -3.08 15.50
N THR A 96 10.15 -2.90 14.18
CA THR A 96 11.37 -2.43 13.49
C THR A 96 11.15 -1.20 12.60
N ILE A 97 9.90 -0.79 12.37
CA ILE A 97 9.58 0.44 11.62
C ILE A 97 9.96 1.70 12.41
N LYS A 98 10.08 2.83 11.69
CA LYS A 98 10.35 4.13 12.28
C LYS A 98 9.23 4.53 13.26
N PRO A 99 9.56 5.26 14.34
CA PRO A 99 8.56 5.74 15.30
C PRO A 99 7.43 6.57 14.66
N THR A 100 7.74 7.32 13.60
CA THR A 100 6.76 8.12 12.85
C THR A 100 5.77 7.26 12.08
N SER A 101 6.22 6.13 11.52
CA SER A 101 5.36 5.16 10.82
C SER A 101 4.49 4.40 11.82
N LEU A 102 5.08 3.98 12.94
CA LEU A 102 4.36 3.34 14.04
C LEU A 102 3.23 4.23 14.58
N ALA A 103 3.49 5.52 14.76
CA ALA A 103 2.47 6.47 15.21
C ALA A 103 1.25 6.48 14.27
N LYS A 104 1.47 6.44 12.95
CA LYS A 104 0.38 6.39 11.97
C LYS A 104 -0.37 5.06 11.99
N VAL A 105 0.35 3.94 12.14
CA VAL A 105 -0.27 2.62 12.35
C VAL A 105 -1.19 2.67 13.59
N LYS A 106 -0.73 3.25 14.71
CA LYS A 106 -1.56 3.41 15.91
C LYS A 106 -2.75 4.34 15.70
N THR A 107 -2.60 5.44 14.98
CA THR A 107 -3.73 6.30 14.63
C THR A 107 -4.76 5.55 13.79
N TYR A 108 -4.32 4.75 12.81
CA TYR A 108 -5.19 3.91 12.01
C TYR A 108 -5.94 2.86 12.86
N GLU A 109 -5.25 2.25 13.84
CA GLU A 109 -5.84 1.29 14.79
C GLU A 109 -6.86 1.90 15.74
N MET A 110 -6.75 3.19 16.04
CA MET A 110 -7.65 3.89 16.96
C MET A 110 -8.97 4.33 16.31
N ASP A 111 -9.05 4.34 14.98
CA ASP A 111 -10.25 4.73 14.26
C ASP A 111 -11.25 3.55 14.23
N PRO A 112 -12.44 3.69 14.85
CA PRO A 112 -13.45 2.63 14.86
C PRO A 112 -13.87 2.18 13.45
N ALA A 113 -13.80 3.06 12.45
CA ALA A 113 -14.16 2.73 11.06
C ALA A 113 -13.25 1.68 10.44
N ASN A 114 -12.04 1.49 10.99
CA ASN A 114 -11.07 0.52 10.49
C ASN A 114 -11.11 -0.82 11.24
N THR A 115 -11.96 -0.97 12.27
CA THR A 115 -11.92 -2.12 13.20
C THR A 115 -12.01 -3.47 12.47
N ASP A 116 -13.00 -3.63 11.59
CA ASP A 116 -13.20 -4.89 10.86
C ASP A 116 -12.01 -5.20 9.96
N THR A 117 -11.50 -4.18 9.25
CA THR A 117 -10.32 -4.31 8.39
C THR A 117 -9.06 -4.67 9.17
N ILE A 118 -8.89 -4.11 10.38
CA ILE A 118 -7.74 -4.42 11.24
C ILE A 118 -7.77 -5.89 11.67
N VAL A 119 -8.94 -6.40 12.05
CA VAL A 119 -9.10 -7.82 12.42
C VAL A 119 -8.73 -8.72 11.25
N GLU A 120 -9.33 -8.48 10.07
CA GLU A 120 -9.04 -9.26 8.87
C GLU A 120 -7.55 -9.25 8.49
N VAL A 121 -6.90 -8.10 8.60
CA VAL A 121 -5.47 -7.97 8.30
C VAL A 121 -4.61 -8.71 9.32
N LYS A 122 -4.90 -8.59 10.62
CA LYS A 122 -4.15 -9.30 11.67
C LYS A 122 -4.29 -10.81 11.55
N GLU A 123 -5.49 -11.31 11.24
CA GLU A 123 -5.74 -12.73 10.99
C GLU A 123 -4.87 -13.23 9.82
N LYS A 124 -4.88 -12.53 8.69
CA LYS A 124 -4.02 -12.88 7.54
C LYS A 124 -2.53 -12.86 7.86
N ILE A 125 -2.05 -11.90 8.63
CA ILE A 125 -0.65 -11.85 9.06
C ILE A 125 -0.32 -13.05 9.94
N ALA A 126 -1.20 -13.43 10.87
CA ALA A 126 -1.01 -14.60 11.72
C ALA A 126 -1.01 -15.91 10.90
N GLU A 127 -1.91 -16.06 9.94
CA GLU A 127 -1.93 -17.20 9.02
C GLU A 127 -0.63 -17.31 8.21
N LEU A 128 -0.10 -16.20 7.71
CA LEU A 128 1.16 -16.17 6.97
C LEU A 128 2.34 -16.58 7.86
N ALA A 129 2.37 -16.13 9.12
CA ALA A 129 3.43 -16.49 10.06
C ALA A 129 3.42 -17.99 10.40
N LEU A 130 2.24 -18.59 10.57
CA LEU A 130 2.10 -20.02 10.88
C LEU A 130 2.54 -20.92 9.71
N ASN A 131 2.34 -20.47 8.46
CA ASN A 131 2.72 -21.24 7.27
C ASN A 131 4.22 -21.15 6.91
N ILE A 132 5.02 -20.38 7.65
CA ILE A 132 6.48 -20.29 7.46
C ILE A 132 7.23 -21.33 8.33
N GLU A 133 6.54 -21.96 9.29
CA GLU A 133 7.13 -22.93 10.24
C GLU A 133 6.96 -24.41 9.82
N ASP A 134 6.40 -24.69 8.63
CA ASP A 134 6.30 -26.03 7.98
C ASP A 134 7.29 -26.16 6.80
#